data_AF-A0A3D5N606-F1
#
_entry.id   AF-A0A3D5N606-F1
#
_cell.length_a   1.000
_cell.length_b   1.000
_cell.length_c   1.000
_cell.angle_alpha   90.00
_cell.angle_beta   90.00
_cell.angle_gamma   90.00
#
_symmetry.space_group_name_H-M   'P 1'
#
loop_
_entity.id
_entity.type
_entity.pdbx_description
1 polymer ?
#
loop_
_entity_poly.entity_id
_entity_poly.type
_entity_poly.pdbx_seq_one_letter_code
_entity_poly.pdbx_strand_id
1 'polypeptide(L)'
;RRIESEQGRFTLIYLAPPADVDSAKATKAPELELTYNWDPESYSGGRNFGHLAYEVDDVYALCQKLMDAGVTINRPPRDGRMAFVRSPDGISIEFLQKGENLKSAEPWASMENTGSW
;
A
#
# COMPACT_ATOMS: atom_id res chain seq x y z
N ARG A 1 5.39 12.43 -9.49
CA ARG A 1 5.83 12.90 -10.84
C ARG A 1 5.13 12.06 -11.91
N ARG A 2 4.89 12.59 -13.11
CA ARG A 2 4.29 11.86 -14.24
C ARG A 2 5.20 11.96 -15.46
N ILE A 3 5.41 10.84 -16.14
CA ILE A 3 6.11 10.78 -17.43
C ILE A 3 5.22 10.03 -18.41
N GLU A 4 5.18 10.50 -19.65
CA GLU A 4 4.50 9.82 -20.75
C GLU A 4 5.51 9.55 -21.87
N SER A 5 5.43 8.36 -22.46
CA SER A 5 6.24 7.97 -23.60
C SER A 5 5.30 7.58 -24.74
N GLU A 6 5.11 8.47 -25.71
CA GLU A 6 4.28 8.17 -26.88
C GLU A 6 4.87 7.03 -27.72
N GLN A 7 6.19 7.06 -27.94
CA GLN A 7 6.90 6.03 -28.69
C GLN A 7 6.82 4.66 -27.99
N GLY A 8 6.95 4.64 -26.66
CA GLY A 8 6.88 3.41 -25.87
C GLY A 8 5.46 2.99 -25.49
N ARG A 9 4.47 3.87 -25.67
CA ARG A 9 3.05 3.67 -25.34
C ARG A 9 2.78 3.34 -23.87
N PHE A 10 3.32 4.15 -22.96
CA PHE A 10 3.07 4.00 -21.53
C PHE A 10 3.08 5.34 -20.76
N THR A 11 2.50 5.31 -19.57
CA THR A 11 2.57 6.36 -18.55
C THR A 11 3.26 5.82 -17.29
N LEU A 12 4.22 6.57 -16.75
CA LEU A 12 4.82 6.31 -15.45
C LEU A 12 4.32 7.33 -14.42
N ILE A 13 3.89 6.83 -13.26
CA ILE A 13 3.52 7.64 -12.10
C ILE A 13 4.46 7.31 -10.95
N TYR A 14 5.10 8.34 -10.41
CA TYR A 14 6.02 8.22 -9.29
C TYR A 14 5.36 8.79 -8.03
N LEU A 15 5.26 7.94 -7.01
CA LEU A 15 4.65 8.24 -5.71
C LEU A 15 5.72 8.22 -4.63
N ALA A 16 5.61 9.13 -3.66
CA ALA A 16 6.43 9.15 -2.46
C ALA A 16 5.53 9.47 -1.25
N PRO A 17 5.77 8.88 -0.08
CA PRO A 17 5.14 9.31 1.16
C PRO A 17 5.40 10.79 1.43
N PRO A 18 4.49 11.51 2.14
CA PRO A 18 4.66 12.93 2.44
C PRO A 18 6.02 13.28 3.07
N ALA A 19 6.54 12.42 3.95
CA ALA A 19 7.83 12.61 4.61
C ALA A 19 9.04 12.52 3.65
N ASP A 20 8.90 11.82 2.53
CA ASP A 20 9.98 11.56 1.57
C ASP A 20 9.92 12.50 0.35
N VAL A 21 8.92 13.38 0.26
CA VAL A 21 8.68 14.22 -0.93
C VAL A 21 9.90 15.07 -1.30
N ASP A 22 10.57 15.66 -0.32
CA ASP A 22 11.72 16.53 -0.60
C ASP A 22 12.93 15.72 -1.06
N SER A 23 13.18 14.55 -0.46
CA SER A 23 14.20 13.61 -0.94
C SER A 23 13.86 13.12 -2.35
N ALA A 24 12.64 12.66 -2.59
CA ALA A 24 12.18 12.21 -3.90
C ALA A 24 12.34 13.32 -4.97
N LYS A 25 12.08 14.59 -4.63
CA LYS A 25 12.33 15.70 -5.56
C LYS A 25 13.81 15.89 -5.86
N ALA A 26 14.65 15.86 -4.84
CA ALA A 26 16.09 16.12 -4.94
C ALA A 26 16.87 14.97 -5.60
N THR A 27 16.59 13.73 -5.21
CA THR A 27 17.40 12.54 -5.53
C THR A 27 16.67 11.51 -6.39
N LYS A 28 15.35 11.67 -6.57
CA LYS A 28 14.47 10.65 -7.19
C LYS A 28 14.37 9.36 -6.38
N ALA A 29 14.60 9.42 -5.06
CA ALA A 29 14.44 8.28 -4.17
C ALA A 29 14.09 8.69 -2.72
N PRO A 30 13.31 7.87 -1.99
CA PRO A 30 12.57 6.70 -2.47
C PRO A 30 11.31 7.10 -3.26
N GLU A 31 11.03 6.39 -4.36
CA GLU A 31 9.77 6.53 -5.13
C GLU A 31 9.22 5.13 -5.47
N LEU A 32 7.89 4.97 -5.40
CA LEU A 32 7.18 3.88 -6.05
C LEU A 32 6.83 4.31 -7.48
N GLU A 33 7.39 3.63 -8.47
CA GLU A 33 7.02 3.79 -9.88
C GLU A 33 5.86 2.84 -10.22
N LEU A 34 4.76 3.40 -10.71
CA LEU A 34 3.64 2.65 -11.29
C LEU A 34 3.65 2.86 -12.80
N THR A 35 3.61 1.76 -13.55
CA THR A 35 3.56 1.78 -15.01
C THR A 35 2.17 1.43 -15.49
N TYR A 36 1.60 2.30 -16.31
CA TYR A 36 0.37 2.05 -17.04
C TYR A 36 0.70 1.92 -18.53
N ASN A 37 0.69 0.70 -19.05
CA ASN A 37 0.82 0.44 -20.48
C ASN A 37 -0.50 0.79 -21.18
N TRP A 38 -0.42 1.57 -22.26
CA TRP A 38 -1.62 2.06 -22.98
C TRP A 38 -2.27 0.97 -23.82
N ASP A 39 -1.47 -0.02 -24.21
CA ASP A 39 -1.96 -1.23 -24.84
C ASP A 39 -2.41 -2.21 -23.76
N PRO A 40 -3.65 -2.71 -23.80
CA PRO A 40 -4.18 -3.58 -22.77
C PRO A 40 -3.38 -4.87 -22.62
N GLU A 41 -3.02 -5.21 -21.39
CA GLU A 41 -2.47 -6.51 -21.03
C GLU A 41 -3.14 -7.05 -19.77
N SER A 42 -3.21 -8.37 -19.67
CA SER A 42 -3.70 -9.02 -18.45
C SER A 42 -2.55 -9.18 -17.47
N TYR A 43 -2.59 -8.45 -16.35
CA TYR A 43 -1.67 -8.68 -15.25
C TYR A 43 -2.06 -9.95 -14.50
N SER A 44 -1.27 -11.01 -14.65
CA SER A 44 -1.34 -12.16 -13.75
C SER A 44 -0.55 -11.81 -12.48
N GLY A 45 -1.22 -11.83 -11.31
CA GLY A 45 -0.55 -11.59 -10.03
C GLY A 45 0.73 -12.43 -9.87
N GLY A 46 1.82 -11.81 -9.41
CA GLY A 46 3.13 -12.44 -9.31
C GLY A 46 3.44 -12.87 -7.88
N ARG A 47 3.53 -14.18 -7.62
CA ARG A 47 3.92 -14.77 -6.32
C ARG A 47 5.37 -14.45 -5.89
N ASN A 48 6.11 -13.74 -6.73
CA ASN A 48 7.54 -13.44 -6.54
C ASN A 48 7.78 -12.10 -5.85
N PHE A 49 6.75 -11.25 -5.73
CA PHE A 49 6.80 -10.01 -4.97
C PHE A 49 5.99 -10.18 -3.70
N GLY A 50 6.64 -10.08 -2.54
CA GLY A 50 6.01 -10.31 -1.25
C GLY A 50 4.94 -9.26 -0.94
N HIS A 51 5.36 -8.02 -0.73
CA HIS A 51 4.49 -6.87 -0.49
C HIS A 51 5.31 -5.58 -0.51
N LEU A 52 4.61 -4.45 -0.51
CA LEU A 52 5.18 -3.14 -0.21
C LEU A 52 4.75 -2.72 1.19
N ALA A 53 5.69 -2.33 2.05
CA ALA A 53 5.42 -1.92 3.43
C ALA A 53 5.55 -0.41 3.60
N TYR A 54 4.63 0.17 4.38
CA TYR A 54 4.70 1.56 4.84
C TYR A 54 4.56 1.62 6.35
N GLU A 55 5.42 2.43 6.98
CA GLU A 55 5.25 2.82 8.37
C GLU A 55 4.20 3.94 8.46
N VAL A 56 3.31 3.86 9.45
CA VAL A 56 2.17 4.78 9.62
C VAL A 56 2.04 5.21 11.07
N ASP A 57 1.60 6.45 11.30
CA ASP A 57 1.55 7.01 12.65
C ASP A 57 0.49 6.36 13.55
N ASP A 58 -0.64 5.91 12.97
CA ASP A 58 -1.71 5.19 13.67
C ASP A 58 -2.33 4.15 12.72
N VAL A 59 -2.01 2.88 12.96
CA VAL A 59 -2.49 1.77 12.12
C VAL A 59 -4.01 1.56 12.24
N TYR A 60 -4.62 1.86 13.39
CA TYR A 60 -6.06 1.70 13.59
C TYR A 60 -6.84 2.79 12.87
N ALA A 61 -6.43 4.05 13.00
CA ALA A 61 -7.05 5.16 12.31
C ALA A 61 -6.95 4.99 10.79
N LEU A 62 -5.80 4.52 10.28
CA LEU A 62 -5.64 4.22 8.87
C LEU A 62 -6.54 3.07 8.42
N CYS A 63 -6.59 1.95 9.15
CA CYS A 63 -7.45 0.82 8.81
C CYS A 63 -8.93 1.22 8.79
N GLN A 64 -9.38 2.03 9.76
CA GLN A 64 -10.75 2.53 9.78
C GLN A 64 -11.04 3.39 8.55
N LYS A 65 -10.17 4.36 8.25
CA LYS A 65 -10.30 5.22 7.08
C LYS A 65 -10.38 4.43 5.77
N LEU A 66 -9.57 3.38 5.64
CA LEU A 66 -9.57 2.50 4.47
C LEU A 66 -10.89 1.72 4.37
N MET A 67 -11.36 1.16 5.49
CA MET A 67 -12.62 0.42 5.53
C MET A 67 -13.83 1.31 5.22
N ASP A 68 -13.85 2.53 5.73
CA ASP A 68 -14.89 3.54 5.43
C ASP A 68 -14.90 3.91 3.93
N ALA A 69 -13.74 3.81 3.26
CA ALA A 69 -13.61 3.99 1.82
C ALA A 69 -13.91 2.72 1.01
N GLY A 70 -14.39 1.64 1.64
CA GLY A 70 -14.72 0.38 0.99
C GLY A 70 -13.54 -0.55 0.73
N VAL A 71 -12.37 -0.28 1.32
CA VAL A 71 -11.20 -1.15 1.20
C VAL A 71 -11.29 -2.28 2.23
N THR A 72 -11.16 -3.52 1.75
CA THR A 72 -11.08 -4.70 2.63
C THR A 72 -9.76 -4.73 3.39
N ILE A 73 -9.84 -4.84 4.72
CA ILE A 73 -8.67 -5.15 5.55
C ILE A 73 -8.48 -6.67 5.55
N ASN A 74 -7.51 -7.15 4.78
CA ASN A 74 -7.28 -8.59 4.60
C ASN A 74 -6.73 -9.25 5.87
N ARG A 75 -5.79 -8.57 6.54
CA ARG A 75 -5.31 -8.94 7.87
C ARG A 75 -5.42 -7.73 8.80
N PRO A 76 -6.30 -7.76 9.81
CA PRO A 76 -6.45 -6.63 10.73
C PRO A 76 -5.28 -6.56 11.74
N PRO A 77 -4.97 -5.37 12.26
CA PRO A 77 -3.90 -5.14 13.24
C PRO A 77 -4.25 -5.60 14.66
N ARG A 78 -4.47 -6.91 14.85
CA ARG A 78 -4.92 -7.52 16.12
C ARG A 78 -4.05 -7.14 17.33
N ASP A 79 -2.75 -7.10 17.10
CA ASP A 79 -1.71 -6.80 18.09
C ASP A 79 -1.30 -5.31 18.11
N GLY A 80 -2.03 -4.46 17.37
CA GLY A 80 -1.75 -3.04 17.26
C GLY A 80 -0.47 -2.71 16.48
N ARG A 81 0.07 -3.67 15.70
CA ARG A 81 1.31 -3.48 14.95
C ARG A 81 1.10 -3.44 13.45
N MET A 82 0.40 -4.41 12.89
CA MET A 82 0.55 -4.73 11.47
C MET A 82 -0.78 -5.08 10.81
N ALA A 83 -1.07 -4.42 9.68
CA ALA A 83 -2.25 -4.70 8.87
C ALA A 83 -1.86 -4.98 7.42
N PHE A 84 -2.67 -5.78 6.71
CA PHE A 84 -2.55 -5.96 5.27
C PHE A 84 -3.84 -5.57 4.55
N VAL A 85 -3.66 -4.93 3.41
CA VAL A 85 -4.68 -4.74 2.37
C VAL A 85 -4.15 -5.24 1.03
N ARG A 86 -5.03 -5.28 0.04
CA ARG A 86 -4.67 -5.65 -1.33
C ARG A 86 -5.14 -4.59 -2.31
N SER A 87 -4.25 -4.20 -3.21
CA SER A 87 -4.58 -3.32 -4.33
C SER A 87 -5.53 -4.02 -5.33
N PRO A 88 -6.21 -3.27 -6.21
CA PRO A 88 -7.04 -3.85 -7.27
C PRO A 88 -6.30 -4.84 -8.18
N ASP A 89 -4.99 -4.62 -8.40
CA ASP A 89 -4.13 -5.50 -9.22
C ASP A 89 -3.57 -6.69 -8.42
N GLY A 90 -4.03 -6.88 -7.18
CA GLY A 90 -3.66 -8.04 -6.38
C GLY A 90 -2.30 -7.95 -5.70
N ILE A 91 -1.68 -6.76 -5.63
CA ILE A 91 -0.45 -6.53 -4.86
C ILE A 91 -0.78 -6.29 -3.39
N SER A 92 -0.11 -7.02 -2.50
CA SER A 92 -0.24 -6.89 -1.05
C SER A 92 0.50 -5.65 -0.53
N ILE A 93 -0.17 -4.89 0.33
CA ILE A 93 0.38 -3.70 0.98
C ILE A 93 0.31 -3.91 2.50
N GLU A 94 1.46 -3.78 3.15
CA GLU A 94 1.62 -3.88 4.60
C GLU A 94 1.67 -2.49 5.23
N PHE A 95 0.92 -2.30 6.32
CA PHE A 95 1.03 -1.12 7.17
C PHE A 95 1.59 -1.51 8.52
N LEU A 96 2.67 -0.83 8.93
CA LEU A 96 3.32 -1.02 10.22
C LEU A 96 3.11 0.22 11.08
N GLN A 97 2.64 0.03 12.30
CA GLN A 97 2.59 1.08 13.30
C GLN A 97 4.00 1.65 13.52
N LYS A 98 4.11 2.97 13.56
CA LYS A 98 5.35 3.64 13.93
C LYS A 98 5.66 3.47 15.42
N GLY A 99 6.91 3.16 15.74
CA GLY A 99 7.36 3.02 17.13
C GLY A 99 6.90 1.71 17.77
N GLU A 100 6.30 1.78 18.95
CA GLU A 100 5.79 0.61 19.69
C GLU A 100 4.42 0.15 19.18
N ASN A 101 4.03 -1.07 19.53
CA ASN A 101 2.68 -1.57 19.24
C ASN A 101 1.63 -0.74 19.97
N LEU A 102 0.51 -0.44 19.29
CA LEU A 102 -0.68 0.07 19.97
C LEU A 102 -1.27 -1.02 20.89
N LYS A 103 -2.00 -0.61 21.93
CA LYS A 103 -2.75 -1.55 22.76
C LYS A 103 -3.83 -2.22 21.92
N SER A 104 -3.97 -3.53 22.07
CA SER A 104 -5.02 -4.30 21.42
C SER A 104 -6.40 -3.66 21.68
N ALA A 105 -7.19 -3.50 20.61
CA ALA A 105 -8.46 -2.80 20.63
C ALA A 105 -9.47 -3.46 19.68
N GLU A 106 -10.75 -3.40 20.04
CA GLU A 106 -11.85 -3.81 19.17
C GLU A 106 -12.18 -2.72 18.13
N PRO A 107 -12.64 -3.09 16.92
CA PRO A 107 -12.96 -4.45 16.47
C PRO A 107 -11.72 -5.24 15.99
N TRP A 108 -10.54 -4.63 15.95
CA TRP A 108 -9.36 -5.20 15.31
C TRP A 108 -8.88 -6.49 15.95
N ALA A 109 -8.94 -6.58 17.28
CA ALA A 109 -8.49 -7.72 18.05
C ALA A 109 -9.26 -9.01 17.69
N SER A 110 -10.59 -8.91 17.51
CA SER A 110 -11.45 -10.05 17.20
C SER A 110 -11.71 -10.27 15.70
N MET A 111 -11.40 -9.28 14.86
CA MET A 111 -11.66 -9.37 13.41
C MET A 111 -10.84 -10.50 12.76
N GLU A 112 -11.53 -11.34 11.99
CA GLU A 112 -10.92 -12.44 11.23
C GLU A 112 -10.21 -11.93 9.97
N ASN A 113 -9.32 -12.76 9.41
CA ASN A 113 -8.71 -12.44 8.13
C ASN A 113 -9.74 -12.60 7.01
N THR A 114 -9.65 -11.74 5.99
CA THR A 114 -10.51 -11.82 4.81
C THR A 114 -9.67 -12.11 3.55
N GLY A 115 -9.99 -13.20 2.85
CA GLY A 115 -9.34 -13.57 1.61
C GLY A 115 -7.87 -14.00 1.79
N SER A 116 -7.00 -13.58 0.86
CA SER A 116 -5.55 -13.82 0.89
C SER A 116 -4.79 -12.50 0.92
N TRP A 117 -3.66 -12.48 1.59
CA TRP A 117 -2.76 -11.34 1.76
C TRP A 117 -1.30 -11.76 1.60
#